data_AF-A0A932L5D0-F1
#
_entry.id   AF-A0A932L5D0-F1
#
_cell.length_a   1.000
_cell.length_b   1.000
_cell.length_c   1.000
_cell.angle_alpha   90.00
_cell.angle_beta   90.00
_cell.angle_gamma   90.00
#
_symmetry.space_group_name_H-M   'P 1'
#
loop_
_entity.id
_entity.type
_entity.pdbx_description
1 polymer ?
#
loop_
_entity_poly.entity_id
_entity_poly.type
_entity_poly.pdbx_seq_one_letter_code
_entity_poly.pdbx_strand_id
1 'polypeptide(L)'
;MLPLADPRWQSYMGGYRVLYDASPGLRRLLADGPNEELWEEFWTELHHQSDVHQASYAAVPWLVEFVRRSSKIDWNALALVATIELERNPLWRASHWPVVSGGLLGRTSSWIATRLIGGFRKSSAGISPTPNKGDEVDRAGP
;
A
#
# COMPACT_ATOMS: atom_id res chain seq x y z
N MET A 1 0.89 3.69 20.53
CA MET A 1 0.13 4.10 19.34
C MET A 1 -0.68 5.34 19.69
N LEU A 2 -0.69 6.36 18.84
CA LEU A 2 -1.47 7.59 19.04
C LEU A 2 -2.97 7.28 18.92
N PRO A 3 -3.84 7.55 19.92
CA PRO A 3 -5.28 7.31 19.80
C PRO A 3 -5.91 7.98 18.57
N LEU A 4 -6.86 7.33 17.88
CA LEU A 4 -7.50 7.89 16.66
C LEU A 4 -8.37 9.12 16.92
N ALA A 5 -8.71 9.42 18.18
CA ALA A 5 -9.44 10.63 18.57
C ALA A 5 -8.52 11.75 19.09
N ASP A 6 -7.20 11.53 19.11
CA ASP A 6 -6.25 12.52 19.62
C ASP A 6 -6.14 13.72 18.66
N PRO A 7 -6.30 14.96 19.12
CA PRO A 7 -6.29 16.14 18.24
C PRO A 7 -4.96 16.36 17.53
N ARG A 8 -3.85 15.73 17.97
CA ARG A 8 -2.55 15.84 17.31
C ARG A 8 -2.56 15.36 15.86
N TRP A 9 -3.50 14.50 15.46
CA TRP A 9 -3.61 14.11 14.05
C TRP A 9 -3.81 15.30 13.12
N GLN A 10 -4.51 16.34 13.56
CA GLN A 10 -4.80 17.54 12.77
C GLN A 10 -3.57 18.45 12.58
N SER A 11 -2.49 18.22 13.32
CA SER A 11 -1.24 18.98 13.22
C SER A 11 -0.12 18.23 12.50
N TYR A 12 -0.37 17.01 12.03
CA TYR A 12 0.62 16.18 11.36
C TYR A 12 0.68 16.42 9.86
N MET A 13 1.89 16.35 9.30
CA MET A 13 2.08 16.41 7.85
C MET A 13 2.02 15.01 7.24
N GLY A 14 1.39 14.93 6.07
CA GLY A 14 1.43 13.77 5.17
C GLY A 14 2.64 13.79 4.22
N GLY A 15 2.67 12.87 3.27
CA GLY A 15 3.72 12.71 2.27
C GLY A 15 3.92 13.97 1.41
N TYR A 16 2.85 14.72 1.13
CA TYR A 16 2.93 16.00 0.42
C TYR A 16 3.55 17.15 1.22
N ARG A 17 3.98 16.92 2.48
CA ARG A 17 4.41 17.97 3.43
C ARG A 17 3.32 19.01 3.76
N VAL A 18 2.06 18.65 3.55
CA VAL A 18 0.88 19.42 3.96
C VAL A 18 0.19 18.71 5.11
N LEU A 19 -0.66 19.42 5.86
CA LEU A 19 -1.42 18.82 6.95
C LEU A 19 -2.32 17.71 6.42
N TYR A 20 -2.26 16.55 7.06
CA TYR A 20 -3.10 15.40 6.76
C TYR A 20 -3.49 14.67 8.05
N ASP A 21 -4.79 14.65 8.32
CA ASP A 21 -5.38 13.87 9.40
C ASP A 21 -5.76 12.48 8.88
N ALA A 22 -4.89 11.49 9.10
CA ALA A 22 -5.14 10.10 8.70
C ALA A 22 -6.19 9.39 9.57
N SER A 23 -6.58 9.97 10.71
CA SER A 23 -7.41 9.29 11.70
C SER A 23 -8.81 8.92 11.20
N PRO A 24 -9.52 9.70 10.36
CA PRO A 24 -10.82 9.30 9.83
C PRO A 24 -10.70 8.10 8.87
N GLY A 25 -9.66 8.10 8.02
CA GLY A 25 -9.36 6.97 7.15
C GLY A 25 -9.07 5.70 7.96
N LEU A 26 -8.22 5.79 8.98
CA LEU A 26 -7.86 4.64 9.83
C LEU A 26 -9.06 4.10 10.62
N ARG A 27 -9.97 4.98 11.07
CA ARG A 27 -11.23 4.55 11.70
C ARG A 27 -12.11 3.76 10.72
N ARG A 28 -12.29 4.26 9.50
CA ARG A 28 -13.04 3.56 8.44
C ARG A 28 -12.40 2.21 8.12
N LEU A 29 -11.07 2.15 7.97
CA LEU A 29 -10.35 0.91 7.70
C LEU A 29 -10.63 -0.17 8.76
N LEU A 30 -10.63 0.21 10.04
CA LEU A 30 -10.82 -0.73 11.15
C LEU A 30 -12.28 -1.12 11.40
N ALA A 31 -13.24 -0.25 11.05
CA ALA A 31 -14.66 -0.48 11.25
C ALA A 31 -15.31 -1.21 10.06
N ASP A 32 -15.05 -0.72 8.86
CA ASP A 32 -15.74 -1.11 7.63
C ASP A 32 -14.88 -2.03 6.76
N GLY A 33 -13.57 -2.08 7.01
CA GLY A 33 -12.61 -2.84 6.24
C GLY A 33 -11.99 -2.04 5.08
N PRO A 34 -11.12 -2.70 4.30
CA PRO A 34 -10.42 -2.05 3.19
C PRO A 34 -11.33 -1.85 1.98
N ASN A 35 -11.12 -0.76 1.26
CA ASN A 35 -11.68 -0.54 -0.08
C ASN A 35 -10.66 0.21 -0.95
N GLU A 36 -10.89 0.25 -2.27
CA GLU A 36 -9.94 0.82 -3.24
C GLU A 36 -9.71 2.32 -2.99
N GLU A 37 -10.78 3.10 -2.80
CA GLU A 37 -10.68 4.55 -2.55
C GLU A 37 -9.85 4.87 -1.30
N LEU A 38 -10.03 4.10 -0.22
CA LEU A 38 -9.30 4.28 1.03
C LEU A 38 -7.82 3.96 0.87
N TRP A 39 -7.48 2.94 0.08
CA TRP A 39 -6.09 2.62 -0.22
C TRP A 39 -5.45 3.68 -1.12
N GLU A 40 -6.16 4.18 -2.13
CA GLU A 40 -5.69 5.30 -2.97
C GLU A 40 -5.44 6.56 -2.14
N GLU A 41 -6.33 6.90 -1.20
CA GLU A 41 -6.13 8.01 -0.25
C GLU A 41 -4.84 7.81 0.55
N PHE A 42 -4.65 6.64 1.19
CA PHE A 42 -3.45 6.39 1.98
C PHE A 42 -2.16 6.37 1.17
N TRP A 43 -2.17 5.78 -0.02
CA TRP A 43 -1.00 5.79 -0.90
C TRP A 43 -0.66 7.18 -1.40
N THR A 44 -1.66 8.05 -1.56
CA THR A 44 -1.47 9.44 -1.98
C THR A 44 -0.98 10.31 -0.83
N GLU A 45 -1.60 10.17 0.35
CA GLU A 45 -1.42 11.11 1.47
C GLU A 45 -0.35 10.68 2.47
N LEU A 46 -0.10 9.38 2.67
CA LEU A 46 0.90 8.91 3.65
C LEU A 46 2.29 8.71 3.03
N HIS A 47 2.40 8.70 1.71
CA HIS A 47 3.67 8.60 1.00
C HIS A 47 3.57 9.33 -0.34
N HIS A 48 4.46 10.30 -0.61
CA HIS A 48 4.48 10.95 -1.91
C HIS A 48 5.92 11.15 -2.39
N GLN A 49 6.28 10.56 -3.55
CA GLN A 49 7.59 10.70 -4.18
C GLN A 49 8.78 10.52 -3.21
N SER A 50 8.69 9.53 -2.31
CA SER A 50 9.65 9.22 -1.25
C SER A 50 9.62 10.11 0.00
N ASP A 51 8.65 10.99 0.11
CA ASP A 51 8.42 11.78 1.31
C ASP A 51 7.42 11.08 2.23
N VAL A 52 7.82 10.98 3.50
CA VAL A 52 7.01 10.48 4.61
C VAL A 52 7.21 11.40 5.82
N HIS A 53 6.15 11.63 6.58
CA HIS A 53 6.13 12.60 7.67
C HIS A 53 5.36 12.08 8.90
N GLN A 54 5.01 12.96 9.84
CA GLN A 54 4.43 12.58 11.13
C GLN A 54 3.16 11.74 10.97
N ALA A 55 2.28 12.06 10.00
CA ALA A 55 1.06 11.30 9.76
C ALA A 55 1.39 9.87 9.28
N SER A 56 2.38 9.73 8.38
CA SER A 56 2.91 8.45 7.92
C SER A 56 3.37 7.57 9.09
N TYR A 57 4.21 8.12 9.97
CA TYR A 57 4.74 7.37 11.12
C TYR A 57 3.65 7.03 12.14
N ALA A 58 2.73 7.94 12.38
CA ALA A 58 1.62 7.72 13.32
C ALA A 58 0.64 6.65 12.81
N ALA A 59 0.49 6.51 11.49
CA ALA A 59 -0.40 5.54 10.86
C ALA A 59 0.12 4.09 10.94
N VAL A 60 1.45 3.88 10.92
CA VAL A 60 2.06 2.53 10.93
C VAL A 60 1.48 1.58 11.99
N PRO A 61 1.44 1.92 13.29
CA PRO A 61 0.92 0.98 14.30
C PRO A 61 -0.57 0.65 14.10
N TRP A 62 -1.36 1.54 13.49
CA TRP A 62 -2.77 1.28 13.18
C TRP A 62 -2.92 0.37 11.95
N LEU A 63 -2.08 0.54 10.93
CA LEU A 63 -2.03 -0.37 9.79
C LEU A 63 -1.61 -1.79 10.21
N VAL A 64 -0.65 -1.89 11.14
CA VAL A 64 -0.25 -3.18 11.75
C VAL A 64 -1.40 -3.78 12.56
N GLU A 65 -2.11 -2.98 13.34
CA GLU A 65 -3.29 -3.44 14.09
C GLU A 65 -4.40 -3.94 13.17
N PHE A 66 -4.63 -3.28 12.02
CA PHE A 66 -5.54 -3.77 11.00
C PHE A 66 -5.13 -5.15 10.48
N VAL A 67 -3.87 -5.32 10.05
CA VAL A 67 -3.36 -6.63 9.60
C VAL A 67 -3.51 -7.70 10.68
N ARG A 68 -3.24 -7.36 11.94
CA ARG A 68 -3.36 -8.27 13.09
C ARG A 68 -4.81 -8.74 13.32
N ARG A 69 -5.80 -7.91 13.01
CA ARG A 69 -7.24 -8.21 13.15
C ARG A 69 -7.82 -8.93 11.93
N SER A 70 -7.22 -8.75 10.77
CA SER A 70 -7.75 -9.30 9.53
C SER A 70 -7.54 -10.81 9.44
N SER A 71 -8.59 -11.53 9.01
CA SER A 71 -8.52 -12.97 8.74
C SER A 71 -7.72 -13.33 7.49
N LYS A 72 -7.52 -12.34 6.60
CA LYS A 72 -6.70 -12.42 5.40
C LYS A 72 -5.71 -11.27 5.41
N ILE A 73 -4.48 -11.54 5.01
CA ILE A 73 -3.44 -10.53 4.89
C ILE A 73 -3.79 -9.62 3.70
N ASP A 74 -3.97 -8.33 3.97
CA ASP A 74 -4.09 -7.30 2.93
C ASP A 74 -2.69 -6.81 2.54
N TRP A 75 -2.36 -6.95 1.26
CA TRP A 75 -1.06 -6.57 0.75
C TRP A 75 -0.82 -5.06 0.81
N ASN A 76 -1.87 -4.22 0.69
CA ASN A 76 -1.72 -2.76 0.74
C ASN A 76 -1.19 -2.31 2.09
N ALA A 77 -1.75 -2.84 3.17
CA ALA A 77 -1.33 -2.51 4.52
C ALA A 77 0.15 -2.86 4.75
N LEU A 78 0.58 -4.07 4.33
CA LEU A 78 1.97 -4.48 4.46
C LEU A 78 2.91 -3.66 3.58
N ALA A 79 2.54 -3.42 2.32
CA ALA A 79 3.35 -2.67 1.37
C ALA A 79 3.50 -1.20 1.79
N LEU A 80 2.45 -0.58 2.32
CA LEU A 80 2.49 0.80 2.80
C LEU A 80 3.35 0.91 4.07
N VAL A 81 3.20 0.00 5.03
CA VAL A 81 4.08 -0.07 6.22
C VAL A 81 5.55 -0.21 5.81
N ALA A 82 5.84 -1.15 4.91
CA ALA A 82 7.21 -1.36 4.43
C ALA A 82 7.76 -0.11 3.73
N THR A 83 6.96 0.56 2.90
CA THR A 83 7.35 1.79 2.19
C THR A 83 7.68 2.90 3.18
N ILE A 84 6.83 3.11 4.21
CA ILE A 84 7.06 4.14 5.22
C ILE A 84 8.34 3.86 6.01
N GLU A 85 8.57 2.63 6.46
CA GLU A 85 9.77 2.29 7.24
C GLU A 85 11.05 2.33 6.40
N LEU A 86 10.97 1.99 5.11
CA LEU A 86 12.08 2.25 4.19
C LEU A 86 12.33 3.76 4.15
N GLU A 87 11.38 4.60 3.75
CA GLU A 87 11.65 6.03 3.55
C GLU A 87 11.97 6.81 4.85
N ARG A 88 11.65 6.26 6.02
CA ARG A 88 11.96 6.85 7.34
C ARG A 88 13.45 7.10 7.60
N ASN A 89 14.34 6.28 7.04
CA ASN A 89 15.77 6.34 7.36
C ASN A 89 16.63 6.79 6.16
N PRO A 90 16.90 8.09 5.95
CA PRO A 90 17.68 8.55 4.81
C PRO A 90 19.12 7.98 4.70
N LEU A 91 19.67 7.39 5.77
CA LEU A 91 21.00 6.78 5.77
C LEU A 91 21.09 5.45 5.00
N TRP A 92 19.99 4.69 4.81
CA TRP A 92 20.04 3.50 3.93
C TRP A 92 20.20 3.90 2.46
N ARG A 93 19.59 5.01 2.03
CA ARG A 93 19.72 5.56 0.66
C ARG A 93 21.17 5.93 0.35
N ALA A 94 21.84 6.58 1.30
CA ALA A 94 23.22 7.02 1.13
C ALA A 94 24.24 5.85 1.12
N SER A 95 23.92 4.72 1.75
CA SER A 95 24.88 3.63 1.98
C SER A 95 24.75 2.43 1.02
N HIS A 96 23.64 2.28 0.29
CA HIS A 96 23.34 1.06 -0.47
C HIS A 96 22.92 1.27 -1.94
N TRP A 97 23.05 2.48 -2.50
CA TRP A 97 22.81 2.72 -3.93
C TRP A 97 24.11 3.13 -4.65
N PRO A 98 24.53 2.43 -5.72
CA PRO A 98 25.61 2.95 -6.56
C PRO A 98 25.07 4.16 -7.31
N VAL A 99 25.59 5.34 -6.95
CA VAL A 99 25.43 6.56 -7.73
C VAL A 99 26.13 6.34 -9.08
N VAL A 100 25.39 5.89 -10.09
CA VAL A 100 25.80 6.08 -11.49
C VAL A 100 25.57 7.55 -11.81
N SER A 101 26.58 8.36 -11.55
CA SER A 101 26.65 9.75 -11.99
C SER A 101 26.64 9.81 -13.51
N GLY A 102 25.57 10.37 -14.08
CA GLY A 102 25.48 10.53 -15.53
C GLY A 102 24.24 11.30 -15.97
N GLY A 103 24.23 12.61 -15.72
CA GLY A 103 23.70 13.61 -16.65
C GLY A 103 22.20 13.67 -16.96
N LEU A 104 21.66 14.88 -16.78
CA LEU A 104 20.46 15.46 -17.37
C LEU A 104 19.07 15.02 -16.83
N LEU A 105 18.42 16.05 -16.28
CA LEU A 105 17.00 16.35 -16.11
C LEU A 105 16.09 15.28 -15.47
N GLY A 106 15.51 15.70 -14.34
CA GLY A 106 14.14 15.44 -13.93
C GLY A 106 13.63 14.03 -14.16
N ARG A 107 13.88 13.12 -13.21
CA ARG A 107 13.18 11.84 -13.17
C ARG A 107 12.53 11.66 -11.81
N THR A 108 11.20 11.67 -11.86
CA THR A 108 10.26 11.41 -10.78
C THR A 108 10.60 10.07 -10.11
N SER A 109 10.61 10.08 -8.78
CA SER A 109 10.66 8.88 -7.95
C SER A 109 9.32 8.12 -8.08
N SER A 110 9.07 7.55 -9.25
CA SER A 110 7.87 6.77 -9.62
C SER A 110 8.27 5.40 -10.21
N TRP A 111 9.33 4.79 -9.68
CA TRP A 111 9.81 3.47 -10.14
C TRP A 111 9.71 2.37 -9.07
N ILE A 112 9.82 2.70 -7.77
CA ILE A 112 9.71 1.69 -6.69
C ILE A 112 8.24 1.31 -6.47
N ALA A 113 7.34 2.29 -6.43
CA ALA A 113 5.89 2.06 -6.41
C ALA A 113 5.50 1.20 -7.64
N THR A 114 5.95 1.55 -8.84
CA THR A 114 5.61 0.83 -10.08
C THR A 114 6.15 -0.62 -10.11
N ARG A 115 7.27 -0.94 -9.44
CA ARG A 115 7.83 -2.32 -9.44
C ARG A 115 7.20 -3.21 -8.37
N LEU A 116 6.75 -2.66 -7.25
CA LEU A 116 5.96 -3.40 -6.24
C LEU A 116 4.47 -3.49 -6.61
N ILE A 117 3.88 -2.40 -7.13
CA ILE A 117 2.47 -2.30 -7.57
C ILE A 117 2.24 -3.05 -8.89
N GLY A 118 3.14 -2.91 -9.87
CA GLY A 118 3.01 -3.55 -11.19
C GLY A 118 3.29 -5.06 -11.20
N GLY A 119 4.07 -5.56 -10.24
CA GLY A 119 4.35 -6.99 -10.08
C GLY A 119 3.16 -7.78 -9.52
N PHE A 120 2.37 -7.18 -8.62
CA PHE A 120 1.27 -7.87 -7.95
C PHE A 120 -0.06 -7.80 -8.73
N ARG A 121 -0.34 -6.70 -9.46
CA ARG A 121 -1.53 -6.60 -10.34
C ARG A 121 -1.58 -7.67 -11.44
N LYS A 122 -0.44 -8.27 -11.84
CA LYS A 122 -0.41 -9.38 -12.82
C LYS A 122 -0.76 -10.74 -12.24
N SER A 123 -0.75 -10.93 -10.92
CA SER A 123 -0.94 -12.27 -10.33
C SER A 123 -2.40 -12.61 -9.98
N SER A 124 -3.34 -11.66 -10.08
CA SER A 124 -4.77 -11.88 -9.83
C SER A 124 -5.59 -12.12 -11.11
N ALA A 125 -4.98 -12.06 -12.28
CA ALA A 125 -5.61 -12.38 -13.56
C ALA A 125 -5.10 -13.73 -14.08
N GLY A 126 -5.81 -14.81 -13.76
CA GLY A 126 -5.73 -16.04 -14.55
C GLY A 126 -5.71 -17.34 -13.76
N ILE A 127 -6.88 -17.80 -13.32
CA ILE A 127 -7.31 -19.20 -13.49
C ILE A 127 -8.82 -19.17 -13.78
N SER A 128 -9.19 -19.02 -15.05
CA SER A 128 -10.50 -19.45 -15.52
C SER A 128 -10.39 -20.93 -15.87
N PRO A 129 -11.17 -21.85 -15.25
CA PRO A 129 -11.23 -23.22 -15.72
C PRO A 129 -11.98 -23.24 -17.05
N THR A 130 -11.29 -23.62 -18.13
CA THR A 130 -11.92 -23.98 -19.40
C THR A 130 -12.83 -25.20 -19.18
N PRO A 131 -14.05 -25.24 -19.73
CA PRO A 131 -14.87 -26.44 -19.66
C PRO A 131 -14.23 -27.54 -20.53
N ASN A 132 -13.99 -28.69 -19.92
CA ASN A 132 -13.44 -29.86 -20.59
C ASN A 132 -14.46 -30.37 -21.63
N LYS A 133 -14.09 -30.29 -22.90
CA LYS A 133 -14.89 -30.78 -24.03
C LYS A 133 -14.48 -32.23 -24.27
N GLY A 134 -15.17 -33.16 -23.61
CA GLY A 134 -14.92 -34.59 -23.74
C GLY A 134 -15.23 -35.27 -22.43
N ASP A 135 -16.44 -35.81 -22.33
CA ASP A 135 -16.83 -37.00 -21.54
C ASP A 135 -18.33 -36.94 -21.23
N GLU A 136 -19.18 -37.16 -22.24
CA GLU A 136 -20.45 -37.87 -22.04
C GLU A 136 -20.97 -38.39 -23.39
N VAL A 137 -20.36 -39.50 -23.82
CA VAL A 137 -21.00 -40.45 -24.74
C VAL A 137 -21.45 -41.61 -23.85
N ASP A 138 -22.64 -42.12 -24.13
CA ASP A 138 -23.35 -43.23 -23.47
C ASP A 138 -24.12 -42.92 -22.17
N ARG A 139 -25.44 -42.70 -22.33
CA ARG A 139 -26.44 -43.69 -21.90
C ARG A 139 -27.86 -43.39 -22.40
N ALA A 140 -28.43 -44.43 -23.03
CA ALA A 140 -29.84 -44.82 -23.09
C ALA A 140 -30.82 -43.99 -23.95
N GLY A 141 -31.16 -44.52 -25.13
CA GLY A 141 -32.56 -44.71 -25.50
C GLY A 141 -32.98 -46.17 -25.21
N PRO A 142 -34.18 -46.63 -25.62
CA PRO A 142 -35.35 -45.90 -26.10
C PRO A 142 -36.36 -45.55 -24.99
#